data_AF-A0A399X0B6-F1
#
_entry.id   AF-A0A399X0B6-F1
#
_cell.length_a   1.000
_cell.length_b   1.000
_cell.length_c   1.000
_cell.angle_alpha   90.00
_cell.angle_beta   90.00
_cell.angle_gamma   90.00
#
_symmetry.space_group_name_H-M   'P 1'
#
loop_
_entity.id
_entity.type
_entity.pdbx_description
1 polymer ?
#
loop_
_entity_poly.entity_id
_entity_poly.type
_entity_poly.pdbx_seq_one_letter_code
_entity_poly.pdbx_strand_id
1 'polypeptide(L)'
;MCAAALAVVVHIAHGRGGIRMANHTVGVFDFEVRKVEDHVRGYFKFQQMTAWGRPLVRVGVPEVRGAAFAEHAAEFGGPGYLNGHLVSVHVRVFDGGTAHPDAINLVCRNRAGEVVYQAHGELAFGDIIVAHREEP
;
A
#
# COMPACT_ATOMS: atom_id res chain seq x y z
N MET A 1 20.99 38.37 -8.66
CA MET A 1 20.59 37.46 -7.56
C MET A 1 19.95 36.25 -8.21
N CYS A 2 20.66 35.12 -8.31
CA CYS A 2 20.05 33.88 -8.80
C CYS A 2 19.28 33.25 -7.65
N ALA A 3 17.97 33.09 -7.80
CA ALA A 3 17.18 32.27 -6.90
C ALA A 3 17.61 30.81 -7.12
N ALA A 4 18.16 30.18 -6.09
CA ALA A 4 18.30 28.73 -6.09
C ALA A 4 16.87 28.15 -6.09
N ALA A 5 16.54 27.35 -7.10
CA ALA A 5 15.32 26.55 -7.06
C ALA A 5 15.42 25.62 -5.83
N LEU A 6 14.42 25.67 -4.95
CA LEU A 6 14.32 24.75 -3.83
C LEU A 6 14.05 23.37 -4.42
N ALA A 7 15.03 22.45 -4.31
CA ALA A 7 14.83 21.07 -4.69
C ALA A 7 13.71 20.47 -3.82
N VAL A 8 12.64 20.01 -4.46
CA VAL A 8 11.50 19.39 -3.76
C VAL A 8 11.70 17.89 -3.75
N VAL A 9 11.75 17.29 -2.56
CA VAL A 9 11.80 15.83 -2.43
C VAL A 9 10.40 15.26 -2.63
N VAL A 10 10.28 14.37 -3.61
CA VAL A 10 9.08 13.61 -3.92
C VAL A 10 9.29 12.16 -3.49
N HIS A 11 8.47 11.71 -2.56
CA HIS A 11 8.45 10.32 -2.12
C HIS A 11 7.38 9.56 -2.92
N ILE A 12 7.75 8.40 -3.46
CA ILE A 12 6.87 7.58 -4.27
C ILE A 12 6.97 6.13 -3.82
N ALA A 13 5.83 5.51 -3.59
CA ALA A 13 5.74 4.06 -3.49
C ALA A 13 4.64 3.58 -4.44
N HIS A 14 4.96 2.58 -5.25
CA HIS A 14 3.97 1.90 -6.07
C HIS A 14 4.25 0.40 -6.05
N GLY A 15 3.24 -0.38 -6.34
CA GLY A 15 3.41 -1.81 -6.41
C GLY A 15 2.17 -2.49 -6.91
N ARG A 16 2.39 -3.58 -7.63
CA ARG A 16 1.34 -4.44 -8.14
C ARG A 16 1.82 -5.87 -8.08
N GLY A 17 1.05 -6.72 -7.43
CA GLY A 17 1.47 -8.10 -7.21
C GLY A 17 0.44 -8.92 -6.48
N GLY A 18 0.88 -10.07 -5.97
CA GLY A 18 0.05 -10.91 -5.13
C GLY A 18 0.82 -11.56 -4.02
N ILE A 19 0.18 -11.68 -2.86
CA ILE A 19 0.67 -12.43 -1.71
C ILE A 19 -0.01 -13.79 -1.66
N ARG A 20 0.75 -14.83 -1.31
CA ARG A 20 0.18 -16.13 -0.96
C ARG A 20 -0.35 -16.04 0.47
N MET A 21 -1.62 -16.30 0.63
CA MET A 21 -2.25 -16.50 1.93
C MET A 21 -2.48 -18.00 2.15
N ALA A 22 -2.69 -18.41 3.40
CA ALA A 22 -2.89 -19.80 3.77
C ALA A 22 -3.97 -20.49 2.89
N ASN A 23 -3.83 -21.80 2.69
CA ASN A 23 -4.79 -22.65 1.95
C ASN A 23 -5.05 -22.20 0.50
N HIS A 24 -3.99 -22.02 -0.29
CA HIS A 24 -4.03 -21.77 -1.75
C HIS A 24 -4.75 -20.48 -2.19
N THR A 25 -5.00 -19.56 -1.26
CA THR A 25 -5.69 -18.31 -1.56
C THR A 25 -4.67 -17.24 -1.94
N VAL A 26 -4.90 -16.54 -3.04
CA VAL A 26 -4.04 -15.42 -3.46
C VAL A 26 -4.76 -14.11 -3.21
N GLY A 27 -4.05 -13.18 -2.58
CA GLY A 27 -4.46 -11.80 -2.41
C GLY A 27 -3.70 -10.95 -3.42
N VAL A 28 -4.39 -10.29 -4.35
CA VAL A 28 -3.80 -9.42 -5.37
C VAL A 28 -3.95 -7.98 -4.92
N PHE A 29 -2.90 -7.18 -5.07
CA PHE A 29 -2.92 -5.75 -4.73
C PHE A 29 -2.43 -4.88 -5.88
N ASP A 30 -2.81 -3.61 -5.80
CA ASP A 30 -2.42 -2.54 -6.71
C ASP A 30 -2.47 -1.21 -5.95
N PHE A 31 -1.37 -0.46 -5.95
CA PHE A 31 -1.30 0.81 -5.26
C PHE A 31 -0.31 1.78 -5.89
N GLU A 32 -0.57 3.05 -5.66
CA GLU A 32 0.34 4.16 -5.94
C GLU A 32 0.16 5.19 -4.84
N VAL A 33 1.25 5.66 -4.25
CA VAL A 33 1.27 6.71 -3.24
C VAL A 33 2.41 7.67 -3.55
N ARG A 34 2.07 8.94 -3.62
CA ARG A 34 3.01 10.06 -3.79
C ARG A 34 2.84 11.02 -2.62
N LYS A 35 3.97 11.44 -2.03
CA LYS A 35 4.02 12.51 -1.03
C LYS A 35 5.00 13.59 -1.48
N VAL A 36 4.52 14.82 -1.51
CA VAL A 36 5.31 16.04 -1.77
C VAL A 36 5.05 16.98 -0.61
N GLU A 37 6.08 17.24 0.20
CA GLU A 37 5.92 17.96 1.47
C GLU A 37 4.80 17.33 2.33
N ASP A 38 3.77 18.10 2.70
CA ASP A 38 2.61 17.64 3.46
C ASP A 38 1.44 17.16 2.59
N HIS A 39 1.58 17.19 1.26
CA HIS A 39 0.54 16.76 0.32
C HIS A 39 0.72 15.29 -0.05
N VAL A 40 -0.26 14.46 0.33
CA VAL A 40 -0.33 13.04 -0.01
C VAL A 40 -1.41 12.81 -1.06
N ARG A 41 -1.10 12.00 -2.06
CA ARG A 41 -2.07 11.48 -3.04
C ARG A 41 -1.78 10.02 -3.29
N GLY A 42 -2.81 9.26 -3.62
CA GLY A 42 -2.64 7.86 -3.93
C GLY A 42 -3.90 7.05 -3.74
N TYR A 43 -3.79 5.76 -4.04
CA TYR A 43 -4.85 4.79 -3.88
C TYR A 43 -4.28 3.45 -3.43
N PHE A 44 -5.15 2.60 -2.92
CA PHE A 44 -4.86 1.20 -2.63
C PHE A 44 -6.03 0.32 -3.02
N LYS A 45 -5.75 -0.82 -3.63
CA LYS A 45 -6.72 -1.88 -3.89
C LYS A 45 -6.11 -3.20 -3.50
N PHE A 46 -6.92 -4.03 -2.85
CA PHE A 46 -6.59 -5.41 -2.54
C PHE A 46 -7.80 -6.29 -2.76
N GLN A 47 -7.58 -7.48 -3.32
CA GLN A 47 -8.61 -8.45 -3.58
C GLN A 47 -8.10 -9.86 -3.27
N GLN A 48 -8.79 -10.52 -2.35
CA GLN A 48 -8.61 -11.93 -2.06
C GLN A 48 -9.58 -12.75 -2.91
N MET A 49 -9.05 -13.76 -3.62
CA MET A 49 -9.85 -14.66 -4.45
C MET A 49 -10.03 -16.01 -3.76
N THR A 50 -11.21 -16.61 -3.90
CA THR A 50 -11.40 -18.03 -3.57
C THR A 50 -10.62 -18.92 -4.55
N ALA A 51 -10.45 -20.19 -4.22
CA ALA A 51 -9.86 -21.18 -5.12
C ALA A 51 -10.59 -21.31 -6.48
N TRP A 52 -11.87 -20.90 -6.54
CA TRP A 52 -12.69 -20.92 -7.77
C TRP A 52 -12.77 -19.56 -8.48
N GLY A 53 -11.87 -18.62 -8.16
CA GLY A 53 -11.76 -17.34 -8.88
C GLY A 53 -12.89 -16.35 -8.58
N ARG A 54 -13.59 -16.47 -7.45
CA ARG A 54 -14.56 -15.46 -7.01
C ARG A 54 -13.94 -14.52 -5.97
N PRO A 55 -14.24 -13.22 -5.96
CA PRO A 55 -13.79 -12.30 -4.91
C PRO A 55 -14.37 -12.72 -3.55
N LEU A 56 -13.51 -12.99 -2.57
CA LEU A 56 -13.86 -13.27 -1.18
C LEU A 56 -13.78 -12.00 -0.32
N VAL A 57 -12.69 -11.25 -0.50
CA VAL A 57 -12.44 -9.98 0.20
C VAL A 57 -12.03 -8.93 -0.81
N ARG A 58 -12.58 -7.73 -0.69
CA ARG A 58 -12.18 -6.54 -1.43
C ARG A 58 -11.91 -5.42 -0.44
N VAL A 59 -10.70 -4.90 -0.48
CA VAL A 59 -10.28 -3.72 0.29
C VAL A 59 -9.91 -2.61 -0.69
N GLY A 60 -10.36 -1.39 -0.42
CA GLY A 60 -10.03 -0.24 -1.24
C GLY A 60 -9.85 1.02 -0.41
N VAL A 61 -8.81 1.79 -0.73
CA VAL A 61 -8.61 3.17 -0.27
C VAL A 61 -8.63 4.03 -1.54
N PRO A 62 -9.74 4.74 -1.83
CA PRO A 62 -9.83 5.55 -3.05
C PRO A 62 -8.94 6.80 -2.99
N GLU A 63 -8.63 7.28 -1.77
CA GLU A 63 -7.79 8.45 -1.53
C GLU A 63 -6.96 8.22 -0.26
N VAL A 64 -5.65 8.10 -0.43
CA VAL A 64 -4.70 7.98 0.68
C VAL A 64 -4.56 9.35 1.36
N ARG A 65 -4.75 9.39 2.69
CA ARG A 65 -4.73 10.63 3.49
C ARG A 65 -3.48 10.79 4.35
N GLY A 66 -2.75 9.71 4.56
CA GLY A 66 -1.50 9.73 5.32
C GLY A 66 -0.50 8.78 4.71
N ALA A 67 0.76 9.23 4.64
CA ALA A 67 1.87 8.42 4.18
C ALA A 67 3.17 8.82 4.92
N ALA A 68 3.95 7.82 5.29
CA ALA A 68 5.29 7.92 5.83
C ALA A 68 6.22 7.02 5.00
N PHE A 69 7.44 7.49 4.76
CA PHE A 69 8.42 6.81 3.93
C PHE A 69 9.71 6.66 4.72
N ALA A 70 10.35 5.51 4.55
CA ALA A 70 11.70 5.24 4.99
C ALA A 70 12.50 4.70 3.81
N GLU A 71 13.78 4.42 4.01
CA GLU A 71 14.58 3.66 3.07
C GLU A 71 13.91 2.28 2.87
N HIS A 72 13.55 1.96 1.63
CA HIS A 72 12.90 0.69 1.25
C HIS A 72 11.53 0.37 1.89
N ALA A 73 10.89 1.33 2.57
CA ALA A 73 9.59 1.07 3.19
C ALA A 73 8.65 2.26 3.06
N ALA A 74 7.36 1.96 2.97
CA ALA A 74 6.31 2.97 3.08
C ALA A 74 5.15 2.47 3.94
N GLU A 75 4.59 3.38 4.73
CA GLU A 75 3.36 3.17 5.49
C GLU A 75 2.34 4.19 5.03
N PHE A 76 1.15 3.75 4.65
CA PHE A 76 0.11 4.64 4.14
C PHE A 76 -1.28 4.13 4.46
N GLY A 77 -2.27 5.00 4.35
CA GLY A 77 -3.64 4.61 4.64
C GLY A 77 -4.65 5.74 4.58
N GLY A 78 -5.87 5.40 4.99
CA GLY A 78 -6.98 6.33 5.01
C GLY A 78 -8.32 5.62 5.22
N PRO A 79 -9.43 6.39 5.16
CA PRO A 79 -10.77 5.83 5.06
C PRO A 79 -10.87 4.97 3.80
N GLY A 80 -11.43 3.77 3.95
CA GLY A 80 -11.58 2.82 2.86
C GLY A 80 -12.78 1.93 3.06
N TYR A 81 -12.86 0.88 2.26
CA TYR A 81 -13.98 -0.05 2.24
C TYR A 81 -13.48 -1.48 2.31
N LEU A 82 -14.10 -2.29 3.17
CA LEU A 82 -13.94 -3.74 3.24
C LEU A 82 -15.27 -4.36 2.81
N ASN A 83 -15.30 -5.01 1.65
CA ASN A 83 -16.53 -5.58 1.07
C ASN A 83 -17.73 -4.60 1.03
N GLY A 84 -17.46 -3.30 0.90
CA GLY A 84 -18.47 -2.23 0.88
C GLY A 84 -18.74 -1.58 2.24
N HIS A 85 -18.20 -2.12 3.34
CA HIS A 85 -18.31 -1.52 4.67
C HIS A 85 -17.19 -0.52 4.94
N LEU A 86 -17.52 0.66 5.48
CA LEU A 86 -16.54 1.68 5.81
C LEU A 86 -15.59 1.19 6.91
N VAL A 87 -14.29 1.28 6.65
CA VAL A 87 -13.20 0.91 7.58
C VAL A 87 -12.08 1.95 7.50
N SER A 88 -11.21 1.99 8.51
CA SER A 88 -9.89 2.59 8.40
C SER A 88 -8.92 1.54 7.88
N VAL A 89 -8.17 1.86 6.84
CA VAL A 89 -7.18 0.96 6.23
C VAL A 89 -5.80 1.51 6.47
N HIS A 90 -4.90 0.64 6.94
CA HIS A 90 -3.48 0.92 7.07
C HIS A 90 -2.70 -0.14 6.31
N VAL A 91 -1.74 0.29 5.51
CA VAL A 91 -0.91 -0.55 4.65
C VAL A 91 0.55 -0.22 4.94
N ARG A 92 1.35 -1.26 5.17
CA ARG A 92 2.81 -1.17 5.21
C ARG A 92 3.38 -2.01 4.09
N VAL A 93 4.32 -1.45 3.35
CA VAL A 93 5.03 -2.11 2.25
C VAL A 93 6.53 -2.05 2.48
N PHE A 94 7.22 -3.07 1.99
CA PHE A 94 8.68 -3.18 2.01
C PHE A 94 9.17 -3.59 0.62
N ASP A 95 10.06 -2.78 0.06
CA ASP A 95 10.84 -3.05 -1.14
C ASP A 95 12.08 -3.84 -0.71
N GLY A 96 12.06 -5.15 -0.95
CA GLY A 96 13.11 -6.05 -0.48
C GLY A 96 14.41 -5.96 -1.30
N GLY A 97 14.38 -5.23 -2.41
CA GLY A 97 15.50 -5.08 -3.33
C GLY A 97 16.04 -6.44 -3.79
N THR A 98 17.34 -6.66 -3.61
CA THR A 98 18.02 -7.92 -4.01
C THR A 98 18.26 -8.88 -2.84
N ALA A 99 18.08 -8.43 -1.60
CA ALA A 99 18.45 -9.19 -0.40
C ALA A 99 17.26 -9.89 0.27
N HIS A 100 16.05 -9.34 0.10
CA HIS A 100 14.83 -9.84 0.74
C HIS A 100 13.68 -9.84 -0.26
N PRO A 101 12.65 -10.68 -0.07
CA PRO A 101 11.44 -10.59 -0.85
C PRO A 101 10.66 -9.33 -0.45
N ASP A 102 10.01 -8.71 -1.43
CA ASP A 102 9.03 -7.65 -1.19
C ASP A 102 7.92 -8.17 -0.28
N ALA A 103 7.38 -7.29 0.58
CA ALA A 103 6.35 -7.67 1.52
C ALA A 103 5.29 -6.57 1.70
N ILE A 104 4.08 -7.01 2.04
CA ILE A 104 2.97 -6.13 2.39
C ILE A 104 2.27 -6.61 3.66
N ASN A 105 1.81 -5.66 4.46
CA ASN A 105 0.93 -5.86 5.60
C ASN A 105 -0.24 -4.87 5.52
N LEU A 106 -1.45 -5.40 5.44
CA LEU A 106 -2.71 -4.69 5.36
C LEU A 106 -3.51 -4.96 6.63
N VAL A 107 -3.98 -3.89 7.27
CA VAL A 107 -4.85 -3.95 8.44
C VAL A 107 -6.07 -3.05 8.23
N CYS A 108 -7.26 -3.63 8.38
CA CYS A 108 -8.53 -2.92 8.36
C CYS A 108 -9.12 -2.85 9.76
N ARG A 109 -9.51 -1.65 10.20
CA ARG A 109 -10.18 -1.41 11.49
C ARG A 109 -11.58 -0.84 11.31
N ASN A 110 -12.52 -1.27 12.14
CA ASN A 110 -13.87 -0.70 12.17
C ASN A 110 -13.90 0.66 12.89
N ARG A 111 -15.09 1.25 13.06
CA ARG A 111 -15.25 2.54 13.77
C ARG A 111 -14.88 2.49 15.26
N ALA A 112 -14.94 1.31 15.89
CA ALA A 112 -14.52 1.11 17.27
C ALA A 112 -12.98 0.94 17.38
N GLY A 113 -12.25 0.95 16.26
CA GLY A 113 -10.81 0.72 16.22
C GLY A 113 -10.40 -0.76 16.25
N GLU A 114 -11.37 -1.68 16.21
CA GLU A 114 -11.11 -3.13 16.24
C GLU A 114 -10.64 -3.62 14.87
N VAL A 115 -9.64 -4.49 14.86
CA VAL A 115 -9.15 -5.14 13.63
C VAL A 115 -10.20 -6.14 13.13
N VAL A 116 -10.79 -5.86 11.97
CA VAL A 116 -11.83 -6.71 11.36
C VAL A 116 -11.31 -7.51 10.16
N TYR A 117 -10.14 -7.14 9.64
CA TYR A 117 -9.45 -7.90 8.61
C TYR A 117 -7.96 -7.58 8.63
N GLN A 118 -7.15 -8.58 8.33
CA GLN A 118 -5.71 -8.44 8.14
C GLN A 118 -5.24 -9.38 7.03
N ALA A 119 -4.28 -8.90 6.25
CA ALA A 119 -3.57 -9.71 5.27
C ALA A 119 -2.10 -9.30 5.30
N HIS A 120 -1.20 -10.28 5.41
CA HIS A 120 0.23 -10.02 5.38
C HIS A 120 0.95 -11.15 4.65
N GLY A 121 2.10 -10.85 4.06
CA GLY A 121 2.95 -11.87 3.47
C GLY A 121 3.99 -11.28 2.52
N GLU A 122 4.92 -12.15 2.15
CA GLU A 122 5.85 -11.93 1.06
C GLU A 122 5.13 -12.01 -0.29
N LEU A 123 5.61 -11.24 -1.26
CA LEU A 123 5.12 -11.29 -2.63
C LEU A 123 5.43 -12.66 -3.25
N ALA A 124 4.40 -13.27 -3.84
CA ALA A 124 4.53 -14.45 -4.67
C ALA A 124 4.80 -14.12 -6.14
N PHE A 125 4.37 -12.93 -6.58
CA PHE A 125 4.65 -12.34 -7.89
C PHE A 125 4.39 -10.83 -7.84
N GLY A 126 4.93 -10.09 -8.81
CA GLY A 126 4.84 -8.63 -8.89
C GLY A 126 6.05 -7.94 -8.30
N ASP A 127 5.95 -6.63 -8.06
CA ASP A 127 6.96 -5.87 -7.35
C ASP A 127 6.35 -4.79 -6.43
N ILE A 128 7.21 -4.26 -5.58
CA ILE A 128 7.03 -3.03 -4.81
C ILE A 128 8.27 -2.18 -5.01
N ILE A 129 8.09 -0.93 -5.42
CA ILE A 129 9.16 0.05 -5.57
C ILE A 129 8.92 1.18 -4.58
N VAL A 130 9.92 1.46 -3.74
CA VAL A 130 9.93 2.64 -2.85
C VAL A 130 11.10 3.55 -3.23
N ALA A 131 10.79 4.74 -3.72
CA ALA A 131 11.78 5.69 -4.23
C ALA A 131 11.66 7.09 -3.62
N HIS A 132 12.80 7.76 -3.54
CA HIS A 132 12.94 9.15 -3.12
C HIS A 132 13.59 9.91 -4.29
N ARG A 133 12.93 10.94 -4.83
CA ARG A 133 13.41 11.71 -5.99
C ARG A 133 13.47 13.20 -5.67
N GLU A 134 14.51 13.87 -6.12
CA GLU A 134 14.56 15.35 -6.14
C GLU A 134 13.98 15.84 -7.47
N GLU A 135 12.94 16.68 -7.41
CA GLU A 135 12.44 17.43 -8.57
C GLU A 135 12.98 18.88 -8.51
N PRO A 136 13.50 19.43 -9.63
CA PRO A 136 14.02 20.79 -9.71
C PRO A 136 12.93 21.88 -9.74
#